data_AF-A0A959RMJ0-F1
#
_entry.id   AF-A0A959RMJ0-F1
#
_cell.length_a   1.000
_cell.length_b   1.000
_cell.length_c   1.000
_cell.angle_alpha   90.00
_cell.angle_beta   90.00
_cell.angle_gamma   90.00
#
_symmetry.space_group_name_H-M   'P 1'
#
loop_
_entity.id
_entity.type
_entity.pdbx_description
1 polymer ?
#
loop_
_entity_poly.entity_id
_entity_poly.type
_entity_poly.pdbx_seq_one_letter_code
_entity_poly.pdbx_strand_id
1 'polypeptide(L)'
;PYFISISPFAINRSNLIKIDSKGKYLIPNNSNYGYIELDPLIINDNKGNPGIVLGENENEPYFKGISAEHISGNSEVVITYSVYDRSVITDDLYEIGFTRKETELYGLNYYVKNLTKNVYLIENIDFENYQSNIQNLKEGFLVNLNWQEPGINEVTFEGNSQWFNEFNNLETGVFYLGIDVLQREKITPVNPLKFSTAISVDKMADVELRFGETGKAYRYIREAVRYFWAGNENPELGFVDIPVTAHKLYSNGETEQLSIGFLENAFPFDSLAHPDLKWNPGSNIGQSKEYLVIFNSKYSENYEAHQAYYGTKENPALVSLGYNLESDKDSLNLIARSPWFDALYVVGFELPEYYDDFVPSGKLIIDAKQVLSENDKYVFKIKKEKTEVEEKEQFEKINVFPNPLFAYNSAGSYFGNNPDEPFVTFSHLPKTATLKIYTLSGNLIRELQKNNLSSAVQWDLQNEYGRRVGSGIYLAIIESPGIGQKVLKFSI
;
A
#
# COMPACT_ATOMS: atom_id res chain seq x y z
N PRO A 1 -47.97 -12.12 37.38
CA PRO A 1 -47.25 -12.39 36.13
C PRO A 1 -46.81 -11.07 35.47
N TYR A 2 -45.52 -10.72 35.62
CA TYR A 2 -44.96 -9.48 35.08
C TYR A 2 -44.42 -9.72 33.66
N PHE A 3 -44.68 -8.77 32.76
CA PHE A 3 -44.05 -8.68 31.44
C PHE A 3 -42.75 -7.87 31.58
N ILE A 4 -41.68 -8.34 30.93
CA ILE A 4 -40.39 -7.65 30.85
C ILE A 4 -40.52 -6.51 29.83
N SER A 5 -40.22 -5.28 30.25
CA SER A 5 -40.10 -4.09 29.38
C SER A 5 -38.61 -3.77 29.22
N ILE A 6 -38.13 -3.69 27.99
CA ILE A 6 -36.69 -3.55 27.67
C ILE A 6 -36.39 -2.10 27.27
N SER A 7 -36.77 -1.13 28.10
CA SER A 7 -36.43 0.29 27.90
C SER A 7 -36.39 1.07 29.23
N PRO A 8 -35.54 2.11 29.37
CA PRO A 8 -35.10 2.65 30.66
C PRO A 8 -36.04 3.72 31.26
N PHE A 9 -37.33 3.69 30.94
CA PHE A 9 -38.30 4.65 31.49
C PHE A 9 -39.48 3.94 32.17
N ALA A 10 -39.93 4.50 33.29
CA ALA A 10 -41.16 4.09 33.95
C ALA A 10 -42.34 4.93 33.45
N ILE A 11 -43.52 4.31 33.36
CA ILE A 11 -44.77 4.97 33.00
C ILE A 11 -45.65 5.05 34.24
N ASN A 12 -46.13 6.25 34.58
CA ASN A 12 -47.03 6.42 35.72
C ASN A 12 -48.41 5.82 35.39
N ARG A 13 -48.74 4.70 36.05
CA ARG A 13 -50.01 3.96 35.85
C ARG A 13 -51.24 4.84 36.03
N SER A 14 -51.19 5.83 36.91
CA SER A 14 -52.29 6.76 37.20
C SER A 14 -52.68 7.60 35.97
N ASN A 15 -51.75 7.77 35.04
CA ASN A 15 -51.91 8.60 33.83
C ASN A 15 -52.23 7.75 32.58
N LEU A 16 -52.43 6.44 32.73
CA LEU A 16 -52.86 5.57 31.63
C LEU A 16 -54.35 5.70 31.40
N ILE A 17 -54.75 5.90 30.15
CA ILE A 17 -56.17 6.05 29.79
C ILE A 17 -56.66 4.70 29.29
N LYS A 18 -57.57 4.05 30.03
CA LYS A 18 -58.17 2.78 29.58
C LYS A 18 -59.12 3.04 28.42
N ILE A 19 -58.84 2.46 27.26
CA ILE A 19 -59.61 2.72 26.03
C ILE A 19 -60.67 1.65 25.74
N ASP A 20 -60.61 0.49 26.38
CA ASP A 20 -61.67 -0.51 26.27
C ASP A 20 -61.79 -1.44 27.49
N SER A 21 -62.89 -2.18 27.54
CA SER A 21 -63.17 -3.19 28.57
C SER A 21 -62.27 -4.43 28.48
N LYS A 22 -61.55 -4.61 27.37
CA LYS A 22 -60.60 -5.70 27.14
C LYS A 22 -59.20 -5.42 27.72
N GLY A 23 -59.01 -4.25 28.34
CA GLY A 23 -57.76 -3.93 29.04
C GLY A 23 -56.72 -3.27 28.16
N LYS A 24 -57.12 -2.65 27.05
CA LYS A 24 -56.24 -1.84 26.23
C LYS A 24 -56.16 -0.43 26.82
N TYR A 25 -54.97 0.15 26.83
CA TYR A 25 -54.71 1.48 27.39
C TYR A 25 -54.00 2.37 26.35
N LEU A 26 -54.35 3.65 26.32
CA LEU A 26 -53.57 4.70 25.67
C LEU A 26 -52.47 5.16 26.64
N ILE A 27 -51.28 5.42 26.11
CA ILE A 27 -50.14 6.00 26.85
C ILE A 27 -49.95 7.43 26.33
N PRO A 28 -50.47 8.44 27.03
CA PRO A 28 -50.23 9.84 26.72
C PRO A 28 -48.73 10.21 26.83
N ASN A 29 -48.26 11.16 26.02
CA ASN A 29 -46.86 11.63 26.05
C ASN A 29 -46.44 12.22 27.41
N ASN A 30 -47.38 12.65 28.25
CA ASN A 30 -47.11 13.16 29.60
C ASN A 30 -47.12 12.06 30.68
N SER A 31 -47.18 10.78 30.31
CA SER A 31 -47.18 9.64 31.23
C SER A 31 -45.79 9.12 31.59
N ASN A 32 -44.74 9.67 30.97
CA ASN A 32 -43.33 9.31 31.24
C ASN A 32 -42.88 9.84 32.60
N TYR A 33 -42.26 8.97 33.41
CA TYR A 33 -41.75 9.29 34.74
C TYR A 33 -40.24 9.11 34.79
N GLY A 34 -39.51 9.96 34.06
CA GLY A 34 -38.03 10.05 34.13
C GLY A 34 -37.24 8.77 33.82
N TYR A 35 -35.91 8.92 33.87
CA TYR A 35 -34.92 7.84 33.71
C TYR A 35 -34.67 7.20 35.09
N ILE A 36 -34.66 5.87 35.18
CA ILE A 36 -34.31 5.17 36.43
C ILE A 36 -32.86 4.69 36.31
N GLU A 37 -31.96 5.35 37.04
CA GLU A 37 -30.56 4.91 37.18
C GLU A 37 -30.44 3.84 38.27
N LEU A 38 -29.63 2.81 37.99
CA LEU A 38 -29.15 1.72 38.88
C LEU A 38 -30.01 0.43 38.95
N ASP A 39 -29.86 -0.48 37.96
CA ASP A 39 -29.64 -1.95 38.10
C ASP A 39 -29.72 -2.71 36.73
N PRO A 40 -29.16 -3.94 36.57
CA PRO A 40 -28.04 -4.25 35.68
C PRO A 40 -28.40 -4.73 34.26
N LEU A 41 -27.43 -4.52 33.36
CA LEU A 41 -27.37 -4.96 31.96
C LEU A 41 -27.46 -6.50 31.84
N ILE A 42 -28.40 -7.04 31.05
CA ILE A 42 -28.68 -8.49 30.98
C ILE A 42 -27.77 -9.26 30.01
N ILE A 43 -26.99 -8.65 29.12
CA ILE A 43 -26.08 -9.40 28.23
C ILE A 43 -24.74 -8.66 28.09
N ASN A 44 -23.72 -9.20 28.75
CA ASN A 44 -22.32 -8.90 28.53
C ASN A 44 -21.66 -10.20 28.06
N ASP A 45 -21.23 -10.26 26.81
CA ASP A 45 -20.56 -11.43 26.21
C ASP A 45 -19.04 -11.45 26.46
N ASN A 46 -18.53 -10.49 27.24
CA ASN A 46 -17.11 -10.32 27.59
C ASN A 46 -16.16 -10.19 26.38
N LYS A 47 -16.63 -9.75 25.20
CA LYS A 47 -15.82 -9.67 23.96
C LYS A 47 -15.34 -8.28 23.53
N GLY A 48 -15.30 -7.30 24.44
CA GLY A 48 -14.46 -6.10 24.25
C GLY A 48 -15.02 -4.94 23.42
N ASN A 49 -16.31 -4.93 23.09
CA ASN A 49 -17.17 -3.74 22.89
C ASN A 49 -18.63 -4.21 22.97
N PRO A 50 -19.57 -3.35 23.42
CA PRO A 50 -20.73 -3.78 24.20
C PRO A 50 -21.60 -4.74 23.39
N GLY A 51 -22.06 -5.83 24.02
CA GLY A 51 -23.10 -6.67 23.43
C GLY A 51 -24.30 -5.84 22.96
N ILE A 52 -25.04 -6.36 21.98
CA ILE A 52 -26.18 -5.73 21.27
C ILE A 52 -26.64 -4.41 21.92
N VAL A 53 -26.13 -3.30 21.40
CA VAL A 53 -26.55 -1.96 21.82
C VAL A 53 -27.85 -1.63 21.10
N LEU A 54 -28.95 -1.55 21.86
CA LEU A 54 -30.25 -1.09 21.34
C LEU A 54 -30.10 0.32 20.73
N GLY A 55 -30.17 0.40 19.39
CA GLY A 55 -30.02 1.65 18.64
C GLY A 55 -28.78 1.72 17.73
N GLU A 56 -27.85 0.75 17.82
CA GLU A 56 -26.80 0.60 16.80
C GLU A 56 -27.39 -0.03 15.53
N ASN A 57 -26.91 0.44 14.38
CA ASN A 57 -27.37 -0.03 13.08
C ASN A 57 -26.81 -1.44 12.82
N GLU A 58 -27.67 -2.47 12.82
CA GLU A 58 -27.30 -3.87 12.54
C GLU A 58 -26.65 -4.09 11.15
N ASN A 59 -26.68 -3.08 10.28
CA ASN A 59 -25.97 -3.11 8.98
C ASN A 59 -24.50 -2.66 9.08
N GLU A 60 -24.03 -2.20 10.23
CA GLU A 60 -22.62 -1.81 10.38
C GLU A 60 -21.71 -3.04 10.57
N PRO A 61 -20.56 -3.10 9.87
CA PRO A 61 -19.67 -4.24 9.94
C PRO A 61 -19.06 -4.37 11.33
N TYR A 62 -18.97 -5.61 11.80
CA TYR A 62 -18.34 -5.98 13.06
C TYR A 62 -16.88 -5.51 13.14
N PHE A 63 -16.13 -5.67 12.05
CA PHE A 63 -14.80 -5.11 11.88
C PHE A 63 -14.82 -4.25 10.63
N LYS A 64 -14.41 -2.98 10.71
CA LYS A 64 -14.45 -2.07 9.57
C LYS A 64 -13.06 -1.59 9.20
N GLY A 65 -12.73 -1.67 7.91
CA GLY A 65 -11.56 -0.99 7.36
C GLY A 65 -10.23 -1.52 7.88
N ILE A 66 -10.12 -2.81 8.19
CA ILE A 66 -8.84 -3.43 8.57
C ILE A 66 -7.96 -3.50 7.32
N SER A 67 -6.72 -3.01 7.41
CA SER A 67 -5.76 -3.08 6.31
C SER A 67 -5.37 -4.51 5.96
N ALA A 68 -5.40 -4.83 4.66
CA ALA A 68 -4.73 -6.00 4.13
C ALA A 68 -3.23 -5.71 4.01
N GLU A 69 -2.41 -6.74 4.18
CA GLU A 69 -0.95 -6.66 4.06
C GLU A 69 -0.55 -6.66 2.59
N HIS A 70 0.18 -5.64 2.14
CA HIS A 70 0.73 -5.56 0.78
C HIS A 70 2.02 -6.39 0.70
N ILE A 71 2.06 -7.38 -0.19
CA ILE A 71 3.14 -8.38 -0.25
C ILE A 71 3.93 -8.37 -1.57
N SER A 72 3.42 -7.70 -2.59
CA SER A 72 4.04 -7.63 -3.92
C SER A 72 3.48 -6.42 -4.65
N GLY A 73 4.28 -5.86 -5.57
CA GLY A 73 3.96 -4.67 -6.35
C GLY A 73 4.45 -3.38 -5.68
N ASN A 74 4.30 -2.26 -6.37
CA ASN A 74 4.86 -0.97 -5.97
C ASN A 74 3.79 0.05 -5.59
N SER A 75 2.50 -0.32 -5.68
CA SER A 75 1.39 0.57 -5.36
C SER A 75 1.45 1.07 -3.91
N GLU A 76 1.08 2.32 -3.70
CA GLU A 76 0.91 2.91 -2.37
C GLU A 76 -0.54 2.80 -1.86
N VAL A 77 -1.43 2.20 -2.65
CA VAL A 77 -2.85 2.07 -2.31
C VAL A 77 -3.03 1.16 -1.11
N VAL A 78 -3.71 1.68 -0.08
CA VAL A 78 -4.13 0.88 1.08
C VAL A 78 -5.45 0.19 0.77
N ILE A 79 -5.41 -1.14 0.73
CA ILE A 79 -6.62 -1.97 0.62
C ILE A 79 -7.07 -2.38 2.01
N THR A 80 -8.37 -2.30 2.24
CA THR A 80 -8.95 -2.73 3.52
C THR A 80 -10.01 -3.78 3.32
N TYR A 81 -10.39 -4.47 4.38
CA TYR A 81 -11.54 -5.35 4.42
C TYR A 81 -12.38 -5.09 5.66
N SER A 82 -13.65 -5.43 5.56
CA SER A 82 -14.65 -5.31 6.62
C SER A 82 -15.37 -6.64 6.80
N VAL A 83 -15.59 -7.06 8.04
CA VAL A 83 -16.29 -8.31 8.39
C VAL A 83 -17.73 -7.99 8.79
N TYR A 84 -18.68 -8.62 8.12
CA TYR A 84 -20.12 -8.42 8.35
C TYR A 84 -20.81 -9.67 8.93
N ASP A 85 -20.32 -10.88 8.64
CA ASP A 85 -20.89 -12.12 9.18
C ASP A 85 -19.80 -13.05 9.74
N ARG A 86 -19.66 -13.05 11.07
CA ARG A 86 -18.71 -13.90 11.81
C ARG A 86 -19.09 -15.39 11.82
N SER A 87 -20.32 -15.76 11.47
CA SER A 87 -20.72 -17.17 11.51
C SER A 87 -20.04 -18.00 10.42
N VAL A 88 -19.67 -17.34 9.31
CA VAL A 88 -19.09 -17.97 8.12
C VAL A 88 -17.61 -17.64 7.89
N ILE A 89 -17.01 -16.75 8.69
CA ILE A 89 -15.56 -16.48 8.60
C ILE A 89 -14.75 -17.74 8.94
N THR A 90 -13.66 -17.93 8.21
CA THR A 90 -12.67 -18.97 8.47
C THR A 90 -11.32 -18.34 8.78
N ASP A 91 -10.45 -19.09 9.45
CA ASP A 91 -9.04 -18.71 9.65
C ASP A 91 -8.21 -19.07 8.40
N ASP A 92 -8.78 -18.85 7.21
CA ASP A 92 -8.13 -19.07 5.92
C ASP A 92 -7.30 -17.83 5.53
N LEU A 93 -6.30 -18.05 4.68
CA LEU A 93 -5.52 -16.97 4.08
C LEU A 93 -6.17 -16.55 2.76
N TYR A 94 -6.34 -15.24 2.56
CA TYR A 94 -6.93 -14.67 1.35
C TYR A 94 -5.90 -13.81 0.61
N GLU A 95 -5.96 -13.83 -0.72
CA GLU A 95 -5.21 -12.95 -1.62
C GLU A 95 -6.18 -12.07 -2.41
N ILE A 96 -5.84 -10.79 -2.53
CA ILE A 96 -6.46 -9.83 -3.43
C ILE A 96 -5.42 -9.50 -4.48
N GLY A 97 -5.80 -9.57 -5.74
CA GLY A 97 -4.92 -9.20 -6.86
C GLY A 97 -5.72 -8.62 -8.02
N PHE A 98 -4.99 -8.22 -9.06
CA PHE A 98 -5.52 -7.39 -10.15
C PHE A 98 -5.17 -7.97 -11.52
N THR A 99 -6.03 -7.67 -12.49
CA THR A 99 -5.80 -7.98 -13.91
C THR A 99 -6.08 -6.76 -14.76
N ARG A 100 -5.24 -6.54 -15.77
CA ARG A 100 -5.33 -5.39 -16.69
C ARG A 100 -6.55 -5.55 -17.60
N LYS A 101 -7.32 -4.48 -17.76
CA LYS A 101 -8.35 -4.40 -18.80
C LYS A 101 -7.71 -4.09 -20.14
N GLU A 102 -8.24 -4.71 -21.20
CA GLU A 102 -7.88 -4.40 -22.59
C GLU A 102 -8.64 -3.15 -23.07
N THR A 103 -8.29 -1.99 -22.51
CA THR A 103 -8.90 -0.70 -22.84
C THR A 103 -7.82 0.34 -23.15
N GLU A 104 -8.18 1.39 -23.90
CA GLU A 104 -7.27 2.52 -24.13
C GLU A 104 -6.95 3.27 -22.83
N LEU A 105 -7.91 3.35 -21.90
CA LEU A 105 -7.71 3.91 -20.57
C LEU A 105 -7.18 2.86 -19.59
N TYR A 106 -6.44 3.32 -18.59
CA TYR A 106 -5.90 2.49 -17.53
C TYR A 106 -7.04 2.00 -16.63
N GLY A 107 -7.33 0.70 -16.71
CA GLY A 107 -8.34 0.07 -15.87
C GLY A 107 -7.90 -1.31 -15.39
N LEU A 108 -8.41 -1.69 -14.22
CA LEU A 108 -8.15 -3.00 -13.60
C LEU A 108 -9.47 -3.69 -13.27
N ASN A 109 -9.47 -5.02 -13.40
CA ASN A 109 -10.37 -5.88 -12.67
C ASN A 109 -9.63 -6.41 -11.44
N TYR A 110 -10.36 -6.84 -10.42
CA TYR A 110 -9.77 -7.48 -9.26
C TYR A 110 -10.37 -8.87 -9.01
N TYR A 111 -9.62 -9.67 -8.28
CA TYR A 111 -10.03 -10.98 -7.80
C TYR A 111 -9.78 -11.12 -6.30
N VAL A 112 -10.51 -12.04 -5.66
CA VAL A 112 -10.24 -12.47 -4.28
C VAL A 112 -10.13 -13.99 -4.29
N LYS A 113 -9.00 -14.51 -3.86
CA LYS A 113 -8.70 -15.94 -3.80
C LYS A 113 -8.53 -16.38 -2.36
N ASN A 114 -9.27 -17.41 -1.95
CA ASN A 114 -8.96 -18.15 -0.74
C ASN A 114 -7.77 -19.08 -1.04
N LEU A 115 -6.59 -18.72 -0.55
CA LEU A 115 -5.35 -19.46 -0.78
C LEU A 115 -5.32 -20.80 -0.04
N THR A 116 -5.95 -20.88 1.13
CA THR A 116 -6.03 -22.13 1.91
C THR A 116 -6.82 -23.20 1.18
N LYS A 117 -7.96 -22.83 0.58
CA LYS A 117 -8.82 -23.73 -0.20
C LYS A 117 -8.43 -23.82 -1.69
N ASN A 118 -7.58 -22.91 -2.16
CA ASN A 118 -7.23 -22.71 -3.56
C ASN A 118 -8.46 -22.47 -4.47
N VAL A 119 -9.37 -21.60 -4.04
CA VAL A 119 -10.63 -21.25 -4.75
C VAL A 119 -10.73 -19.74 -4.88
N TYR A 120 -11.13 -19.25 -6.05
CA TYR A 120 -11.50 -17.84 -6.21
C TYR A 120 -12.92 -17.61 -5.70
N LEU A 121 -13.07 -16.64 -4.81
CA LEU A 121 -14.35 -16.19 -4.29
C LEU A 121 -14.96 -15.10 -5.17
N ILE A 122 -14.08 -14.30 -5.78
CA ILE A 122 -14.39 -13.27 -6.76
C ILE A 122 -13.39 -13.43 -7.89
N GLU A 123 -13.90 -13.52 -9.11
CA GLU A 123 -13.09 -13.50 -10.32
C GLU A 123 -13.54 -12.33 -11.17
N ASN A 124 -12.60 -11.45 -11.52
CA ASN A 124 -12.76 -10.48 -12.60
C ASN A 124 -13.91 -9.47 -12.41
N ILE A 125 -14.02 -8.86 -11.22
CA ILE A 125 -14.95 -7.74 -11.00
C ILE A 125 -14.26 -6.42 -11.34
N ASP A 126 -14.98 -5.58 -12.07
CA ASP A 126 -14.56 -4.23 -12.40
C ASP A 126 -14.38 -3.37 -11.14
N PHE A 127 -13.19 -2.79 -10.99
CA PHE A 127 -12.84 -1.90 -9.88
C PHE A 127 -13.75 -0.66 -9.80
N GLU A 128 -14.06 0.00 -10.92
CA GLU A 128 -14.84 1.26 -10.93
C GLU A 128 -16.30 1.04 -10.56
N ASN A 129 -16.82 -0.16 -10.82
CA ASN A 129 -18.18 -0.55 -10.45
C ASN A 129 -18.27 -1.09 -9.02
N TYR A 130 -17.15 -1.14 -8.29
CA TYR A 130 -17.09 -1.66 -6.94
C TYR A 130 -17.42 -0.58 -5.90
N GLN A 131 -18.69 -0.18 -5.83
CA GLN A 131 -19.19 0.56 -4.66
C GLN A 131 -19.89 -0.37 -3.70
N SER A 132 -19.21 -0.78 -2.62
CA SER A 132 -19.75 -1.37 -1.37
C SER A 132 -21.02 -2.20 -1.55
N ASN A 133 -21.03 -3.10 -2.54
CA ASN A 133 -22.23 -3.84 -2.90
C ASN A 133 -22.27 -5.09 -2.03
N ILE A 134 -23.33 -5.25 -1.24
CA ILE A 134 -23.52 -6.40 -0.36
C ILE A 134 -23.50 -7.74 -1.13
N GLN A 135 -23.77 -7.73 -2.44
CA GLN A 135 -23.64 -8.90 -3.32
C GLN A 135 -22.20 -9.43 -3.40
N ASN A 136 -21.21 -8.60 -3.06
CA ASN A 136 -19.80 -8.95 -3.05
C ASN A 136 -19.33 -9.46 -1.68
N LEU A 137 -20.23 -9.63 -0.70
CA LEU A 137 -19.92 -10.31 0.55
C LEU A 137 -19.54 -11.76 0.25
N LYS A 138 -18.31 -12.16 0.61
CA LYS A 138 -17.80 -13.52 0.45
C LYS A 138 -17.24 -14.01 1.76
N GLU A 139 -17.64 -15.21 2.16
CA GLU A 139 -17.20 -15.84 3.41
C GLU A 139 -17.28 -14.87 4.62
N GLY A 140 -18.31 -14.01 4.63
CA GLY A 140 -18.60 -13.10 5.74
C GLY A 140 -17.86 -11.77 5.76
N PHE A 141 -17.02 -11.49 4.76
CA PHE A 141 -16.31 -10.22 4.63
C PHE A 141 -16.49 -9.56 3.27
N LEU A 142 -16.18 -8.27 3.22
CA LEU A 142 -16.15 -7.44 2.02
C LEU A 142 -14.80 -6.73 1.95
N VAL A 143 -14.18 -6.72 0.78
CA VAL A 143 -12.93 -5.98 0.54
C VAL A 143 -13.30 -4.58 0.10
N ASN A 144 -12.75 -3.53 0.69
CA ASN A 144 -12.96 -2.15 0.22
C ASN A 144 -11.75 -1.72 -0.60
N LEU A 145 -12.04 -1.34 -1.84
CA LEU A 145 -11.06 -0.88 -2.81
C LEU A 145 -11.28 0.61 -3.06
N ASN A 146 -10.23 1.41 -2.89
CA ASN A 146 -10.26 2.83 -3.18
C ASN A 146 -9.36 3.09 -4.40
N TRP A 147 -9.94 3.63 -5.46
CA TRP A 147 -9.17 3.99 -6.66
C TRP A 147 -8.30 5.20 -6.33
N GLN A 148 -7.03 5.13 -6.67
CA GLN A 148 -6.15 6.29 -6.70
C GLN A 148 -5.98 6.71 -8.15
N GLU A 149 -6.43 7.91 -8.47
CA GLU A 149 -6.21 8.46 -9.80
C GLU A 149 -4.71 8.59 -10.08
N PRO A 150 -4.22 8.09 -11.23
CA PRO A 150 -2.83 8.25 -11.62
C PRO A 150 -2.49 9.72 -11.81
N GLY A 151 -1.22 10.05 -11.62
CA GLY A 151 -0.71 11.38 -11.87
C GLY A 151 0.55 11.70 -11.09
N ILE A 152 1.04 12.90 -11.31
CA ILE A 152 2.14 13.47 -10.54
C ILE A 152 1.58 13.95 -9.19
N ASN A 153 2.20 13.56 -8.10
CA ASN A 153 1.82 13.97 -6.75
C ASN A 153 2.36 15.37 -6.46
N GLU A 154 3.68 15.54 -6.57
CA GLU A 154 4.37 16.79 -6.31
C GLU A 154 5.57 16.95 -7.25
N VAL A 155 5.92 18.19 -7.55
CA VAL A 155 7.18 18.53 -8.22
C VAL A 155 7.89 19.56 -7.37
N THR A 156 9.09 19.23 -6.92
CA THR A 156 9.89 20.11 -6.05
C THR A 156 11.25 20.40 -6.66
N PHE A 157 11.79 21.58 -6.38
CA PHE A 157 13.14 21.96 -6.78
C PHE A 157 14.03 22.16 -5.56
N GLU A 158 15.18 21.51 -5.54
CA GLU A 158 16.21 21.64 -4.51
C GLU A 158 17.49 22.25 -5.09
N GLY A 159 17.88 23.42 -4.59
CA GLY A 159 19.11 24.08 -5.03
C GLY A 159 19.31 25.42 -4.34
N ASN A 160 20.46 26.06 -4.58
CA ASN A 160 20.77 27.38 -4.01
C ASN A 160 19.79 28.47 -4.49
N SER A 161 19.35 28.37 -5.75
CA SER A 161 18.35 29.26 -6.35
C SER A 161 17.70 28.57 -7.56
N GLN A 162 16.37 28.65 -7.68
CA GLN A 162 15.65 28.21 -8.87
C GLN A 162 16.03 29.08 -10.08
N TRP A 163 16.43 28.46 -11.18
CA TRP A 163 16.91 29.14 -12.39
C TRP A 163 15.85 29.27 -13.49
N PHE A 164 14.64 28.77 -13.25
CA PHE A 164 13.50 28.82 -14.18
C PHE A 164 12.28 29.52 -13.54
N ASN A 165 11.41 30.07 -14.38
CA ASN A 165 10.13 30.64 -13.99
C ASN A 165 9.19 29.57 -13.43
N GLU A 166 8.28 29.96 -12.53
CA GLU A 166 7.24 29.07 -12.02
C GLU A 166 6.49 28.35 -13.13
N PHE A 167 6.20 27.06 -12.91
CA PHE A 167 5.47 26.26 -13.88
C PHE A 167 4.02 26.73 -14.03
N ASN A 168 3.57 26.86 -15.28
CA ASN A 168 2.20 27.25 -15.61
C ASN A 168 1.29 26.06 -15.96
N ASN A 169 1.85 24.85 -16.02
CA ASN A 169 1.18 23.58 -16.35
C ASN A 169 0.40 23.60 -17.69
N LEU A 170 0.83 24.47 -18.62
CA LEU A 170 0.27 24.61 -19.96
C LEU A 170 1.35 24.54 -21.04
N GLU A 171 2.44 25.26 -20.79
CA GLU A 171 3.63 25.34 -21.65
C GLU A 171 4.88 24.92 -20.87
N THR A 172 4.97 25.24 -19.57
CA THR A 172 6.04 24.82 -18.68
C THR A 172 5.51 23.89 -17.59
N GLY A 173 6.33 22.98 -17.12
CA GLY A 173 5.94 21.96 -16.14
C GLY A 173 6.44 20.57 -16.51
N VAL A 174 5.95 19.59 -15.76
CA VAL A 174 6.20 18.16 -15.97
C VAL A 174 4.91 17.54 -16.49
N PHE A 175 5.02 16.81 -17.59
CA PHE A 175 3.85 16.27 -18.28
C PHE A 175 3.95 14.74 -18.46
N TYR A 176 2.87 14.03 -18.13
CA TYR A 176 2.66 12.64 -18.52
C TYR A 176 1.79 12.58 -19.78
N LEU A 177 2.34 12.04 -20.87
CA LEU A 177 1.70 12.06 -22.19
C LEU A 177 1.17 10.70 -22.63
N GLY A 178 0.91 9.76 -21.71
CA GLY A 178 0.28 8.49 -22.05
C GLY A 178 -1.19 8.63 -22.46
N ILE A 179 -1.66 7.75 -23.36
CA ILE A 179 -3.08 7.72 -23.76
C ILE A 179 -4.02 7.16 -22.69
N ASP A 180 -3.46 6.53 -21.66
CA ASP A 180 -4.14 5.67 -20.71
C ASP A 180 -4.69 6.40 -19.48
N VAL A 181 -4.62 7.73 -19.46
CA VAL A 181 -5.31 8.55 -18.46
C VAL A 181 -6.51 9.27 -19.06
N LEU A 182 -7.54 9.46 -18.23
CA LEU A 182 -8.75 10.17 -18.63
C LEU A 182 -8.46 11.66 -18.89
N GLN A 183 -7.71 12.30 -18.00
CA GLN A 183 -7.28 13.70 -18.13
C GLN A 183 -5.90 13.74 -18.77
N ARG A 184 -5.87 13.82 -20.09
CA ARG A 184 -4.62 13.88 -20.84
C ARG A 184 -4.02 15.28 -20.83
N GLU A 185 -2.76 15.37 -20.41
CA GLU A 185 -1.98 16.60 -20.44
C GLU A 185 -1.47 16.90 -21.84
N LYS A 186 -1.36 18.17 -22.21
CA LYS A 186 -1.02 18.58 -23.58
C LYS A 186 0.16 19.52 -23.57
N ILE A 187 1.06 19.33 -24.52
CA ILE A 187 2.14 20.28 -24.79
C ILE A 187 1.76 21.12 -26.00
N THR A 188 1.15 22.27 -25.74
CA THR A 188 0.61 23.17 -26.77
C THR A 188 1.68 23.66 -27.75
N PRO A 189 2.90 24.04 -27.33
CA PRO A 189 3.93 24.52 -28.26
C PRO A 189 4.46 23.47 -29.26
N VAL A 190 4.26 22.17 -28.99
CA VAL A 190 4.78 21.07 -29.82
C VAL A 190 3.70 20.44 -30.68
N ASN A 191 2.92 19.52 -30.12
CA ASN A 191 1.81 18.88 -30.79
C ASN A 191 0.79 18.42 -29.73
N PRO A 192 -0.28 19.20 -29.47
CA PRO A 192 -1.20 18.97 -28.37
C PRO A 192 -2.14 17.76 -28.57
N LEU A 193 -2.05 17.05 -29.70
CA LEU A 193 -2.91 15.93 -30.06
C LEU A 193 -2.18 14.59 -30.13
N LYS A 194 -0.90 14.56 -29.74
CA LYS A 194 -0.05 13.37 -29.81
C LYS A 194 0.34 12.93 -28.41
N PHE A 195 0.11 11.64 -28.15
CA PHE A 195 0.25 10.98 -26.87
C PHE A 195 0.96 9.64 -27.10
N SER A 196 1.73 9.21 -26.11
CA SER A 196 2.39 7.92 -26.11
C SER A 196 1.39 6.78 -25.96
N THR A 197 1.57 5.79 -26.82
CA THR A 197 0.88 4.50 -26.81
C THR A 197 1.77 3.37 -26.30
N ALA A 198 3.02 3.66 -25.94
CA ALA A 198 4.00 2.68 -25.46
C ALA A 198 4.32 2.83 -23.97
N ILE A 199 3.95 3.95 -23.33
CA ILE A 199 3.98 4.10 -21.88
C ILE A 199 2.61 3.79 -21.27
N SER A 200 2.61 3.43 -19.98
CA SER A 200 1.42 3.16 -19.18
C SER A 200 1.64 3.68 -17.76
N VAL A 201 0.59 4.13 -17.07
CA VAL A 201 0.73 4.83 -15.78
C VAL A 201 1.28 3.96 -14.66
N ASP A 202 1.15 2.63 -14.74
CA ASP A 202 1.81 1.69 -13.81
C ASP A 202 3.34 1.68 -13.94
N LYS A 203 3.89 2.37 -14.95
CA LYS A 203 5.33 2.59 -15.11
C LYS A 203 5.82 3.91 -14.52
N MET A 204 4.91 4.83 -14.17
CA MET A 204 5.27 6.08 -13.52
C MET A 204 6.10 5.81 -12.27
N ALA A 205 7.08 6.67 -12.03
CA ALA A 205 8.05 6.47 -10.98
C ALA A 205 8.61 7.80 -10.54
N ASP A 206 9.07 7.83 -9.29
CA ASP A 206 9.77 9.00 -8.79
C ASP A 206 11.04 9.21 -9.62
N VAL A 207 11.23 10.43 -10.10
CA VAL A 207 12.36 10.79 -10.95
C VAL A 207 13.03 12.06 -10.44
N GLU A 208 14.34 12.01 -10.32
CA GLU A 208 15.20 13.13 -9.98
C GLU A 208 15.97 13.57 -11.22
N LEU A 209 15.71 14.79 -11.70
CA LEU A 209 16.58 15.47 -12.66
C LEU A 209 17.70 16.17 -11.90
N ARG A 210 18.96 15.82 -12.18
CA ARG A 210 20.14 16.43 -11.55
C ARG A 210 20.79 17.39 -12.54
N PHE A 211 20.72 18.68 -12.25
CA PHE A 211 21.30 19.72 -13.09
C PHE A 211 22.75 20.02 -12.69
N GLY A 212 23.59 20.26 -13.69
CA GLY A 212 25.04 20.46 -13.53
C GLY A 212 25.84 19.16 -13.59
N GLU A 213 25.18 18.01 -13.57
CA GLU A 213 25.77 16.74 -13.97
C GLU A 213 25.72 16.62 -15.50
N THR A 214 26.85 16.28 -16.12
CA THR A 214 26.90 16.06 -17.57
C THR A 214 26.47 14.63 -17.91
N GLY A 215 25.49 14.48 -18.79
CA GLY A 215 25.09 13.19 -19.37
C GLY A 215 24.72 13.34 -20.84
N LYS A 216 24.54 12.22 -21.53
CA LYS A 216 24.16 12.23 -22.95
C LYS A 216 22.67 12.08 -23.18
N ALA A 217 22.17 12.79 -24.19
CA ALA A 217 20.76 12.82 -24.55
C ALA A 217 20.53 12.64 -26.06
N TYR A 218 19.42 12.00 -26.40
CA TYR A 218 18.91 11.92 -27.77
C TYR A 218 18.35 13.26 -28.23
N ARG A 219 18.85 13.79 -29.34
CA ARG A 219 18.44 15.09 -29.87
C ARG A 219 17.40 14.94 -30.97
N TYR A 220 16.29 15.65 -30.85
CA TYR A 220 15.20 15.61 -31.82
C TYR A 220 14.92 16.98 -32.42
N ILE A 221 15.07 17.07 -33.75
CA ILE A 221 14.75 18.29 -34.49
C ILE A 221 13.30 18.23 -34.96
N ARG A 222 12.58 19.34 -34.78
CA ARG A 222 11.14 19.40 -35.00
C ARG A 222 10.66 19.65 -36.42
N GLU A 223 11.42 20.39 -37.22
CA GLU A 223 11.06 20.72 -38.61
C GLU A 223 12.07 20.09 -39.57
N ALA A 224 11.65 19.84 -40.81
CA ALA A 224 12.49 19.27 -41.86
C ALA A 224 13.60 20.27 -42.27
N VAL A 225 14.63 20.34 -41.47
CA VAL A 225 15.89 21.02 -41.80
C VAL A 225 16.79 20.05 -42.58
N ARG A 226 17.77 20.62 -43.29
CA ARG A 226 18.70 19.88 -44.17
C ARG A 226 19.53 18.79 -43.46
N TYR A 227 19.56 18.78 -42.11
CA TYR A 227 20.50 18.02 -41.30
C TYR A 227 19.81 17.27 -40.12
N PHE A 228 18.87 16.38 -40.42
CA PHE A 228 18.35 15.43 -39.42
C PHE A 228 19.47 14.53 -38.88
N TRP A 229 19.29 13.97 -37.68
CA TRP A 229 20.16 12.92 -37.21
C TRP A 229 20.07 11.70 -38.14
N ALA A 230 21.16 11.37 -38.81
CA ALA A 230 21.26 10.29 -39.79
C ALA A 230 21.60 8.93 -39.15
N GLY A 231 21.29 8.73 -37.86
CA GLY A 231 21.62 7.53 -37.12
C GLY A 231 23.13 7.26 -37.10
N ASN A 232 23.52 6.06 -37.51
CA ASN A 232 24.92 5.61 -37.55
C ASN A 232 25.84 6.42 -38.47
N GLU A 233 25.28 7.21 -39.40
CA GLU A 233 26.10 8.03 -40.30
C GLU A 233 26.73 9.24 -39.59
N ASN A 234 26.10 9.77 -38.53
CA ASN A 234 26.60 10.89 -37.72
C ASN A 234 26.06 10.79 -36.27
N PRO A 235 26.49 9.79 -35.48
CA PRO A 235 25.96 9.55 -34.13
C PRO A 235 26.18 10.73 -33.17
N GLU A 236 27.28 11.46 -33.33
CA GLU A 236 27.63 12.65 -32.55
C GLU A 236 26.67 13.83 -32.76
N LEU A 237 25.88 13.83 -33.84
CA LEU A 237 24.84 14.84 -34.07
C LEU A 237 23.49 14.43 -33.48
N GLY A 238 23.35 13.27 -32.86
CA GLY A 238 22.08 12.80 -32.33
C GLY A 238 22.11 12.35 -30.88
N PHE A 239 23.30 12.05 -30.36
CA PHE A 239 23.51 11.67 -28.97
C PHE A 239 24.60 12.55 -28.36
N VAL A 240 24.17 13.64 -27.71
CA VAL A 240 25.03 14.78 -27.35
C VAL A 240 25.06 15.01 -25.85
N ASP A 241 26.13 15.63 -25.36
CA ASP A 241 26.30 15.98 -23.94
C ASP A 241 25.39 17.16 -23.56
N ILE A 242 24.64 17.03 -22.48
CA ILE A 242 23.79 18.09 -21.91
C ILE A 242 23.99 18.18 -20.38
N PRO A 243 23.74 19.34 -19.74
CA PRO A 243 24.05 19.57 -18.32
C PRO A 243 22.95 19.06 -17.36
N VAL A 244 22.36 17.91 -17.69
CA VAL A 244 21.33 17.27 -16.86
C VAL A 244 21.36 15.74 -17.03
N THR A 245 21.14 15.04 -15.93
CA THR A 245 20.86 13.59 -15.91
C THR A 245 19.51 13.33 -15.27
N ALA A 246 18.85 12.21 -15.61
CA ALA A 246 17.60 11.78 -14.98
C ALA A 246 17.83 10.46 -14.23
N HIS A 247 17.29 10.34 -13.02
CA HIS A 247 17.44 9.16 -12.18
C HIS A 247 16.10 8.72 -11.62
N LYS A 248 15.70 7.48 -11.90
CA LYS A 248 14.59 6.82 -11.22
C LYS A 248 14.98 6.53 -9.77
N LEU A 249 14.10 6.86 -8.83
CA LEU A 249 14.30 6.61 -7.41
C LEU A 249 13.52 5.36 -6.98
N TYR A 250 14.14 4.54 -6.14
CA TYR A 250 13.52 3.36 -5.54
C TYR A 250 13.33 3.57 -4.03
N SER A 251 12.30 2.94 -3.46
CA SER A 251 11.96 3.06 -2.03
C SER A 251 13.07 2.58 -1.07
N ASN A 252 13.98 1.73 -1.55
CA ASN A 252 15.16 1.29 -0.80
C ASN A 252 16.33 2.29 -0.83
N GLY A 253 16.17 3.45 -1.50
CA GLY A 253 17.19 4.48 -1.67
C GLY A 253 18.16 4.24 -2.84
N GLU A 254 18.01 3.15 -3.59
CA GLU A 254 18.76 2.96 -4.83
C GLU A 254 18.26 3.92 -5.92
N THR A 255 19.13 4.19 -6.90
CA THR A 255 18.79 5.04 -8.05
C THR A 255 19.25 4.40 -9.35
N GLU A 256 18.45 4.52 -10.41
CA GLU A 256 18.82 4.09 -11.77
C GLU A 256 18.78 5.28 -12.72
N GLN A 257 19.91 5.59 -13.36
CA GLN A 257 19.94 6.63 -14.38
C GLN A 257 19.11 6.20 -15.60
N LEU A 258 18.28 7.11 -16.10
CA LEU A 258 17.40 6.93 -17.24
C LEU A 258 17.95 7.60 -18.49
N SER A 259 17.62 7.03 -19.65
CA SER A 259 17.88 7.68 -20.93
C SER A 259 16.99 8.91 -21.07
N ILE A 260 17.56 9.98 -21.62
CA ILE A 260 16.85 11.23 -21.87
C ILE A 260 17.02 11.66 -23.32
N GLY A 261 16.08 12.46 -23.80
CA GLY A 261 16.20 13.21 -25.03
C GLY A 261 15.80 14.65 -24.82
N PHE A 262 16.02 15.48 -25.84
CA PHE A 262 15.51 16.83 -25.85
C PHE A 262 15.08 17.24 -27.25
N LEU A 263 14.11 18.16 -27.28
CA LEU A 263 13.70 18.81 -28.51
C LEU A 263 14.56 20.03 -28.75
N GLU A 264 14.88 20.25 -30.01
CA GLU A 264 15.64 21.40 -30.45
C GLU A 264 14.91 22.03 -31.64
N ASN A 265 14.80 23.35 -31.62
CA ASN A 265 14.31 24.10 -32.75
C ASN A 265 15.50 24.73 -33.48
N ALA A 266 15.46 24.76 -34.79
CA ALA A 266 16.45 25.53 -35.52
C ALA A 266 16.27 27.02 -35.19
N PHE A 267 17.36 27.68 -34.79
CA PHE A 267 17.33 29.04 -34.27
C PHE A 267 16.50 29.99 -35.17
N PRO A 268 15.56 30.79 -34.63
CA PRO A 268 14.64 31.59 -35.44
C PRO A 268 15.30 32.72 -36.26
N PHE A 269 16.59 32.99 -36.03
CA PHE A 269 17.35 34.04 -36.73
C PHE A 269 18.40 33.52 -37.71
N ASP A 270 18.54 32.20 -37.87
CA ASP A 270 19.48 31.64 -38.83
C ASP A 270 18.79 31.29 -40.16
N SER A 271 19.21 31.97 -41.22
CA SER A 271 18.82 31.69 -42.61
C SER A 271 19.16 30.26 -43.08
N LEU A 272 19.97 29.51 -42.33
CA LEU A 272 20.34 28.13 -42.59
C LEU A 272 19.75 27.11 -41.62
N ALA A 273 19.02 27.56 -40.59
CA ALA A 273 18.32 26.71 -39.62
C ALA A 273 19.26 25.66 -38.96
N HIS A 274 20.39 26.09 -38.42
CA HIS A 274 21.31 25.21 -37.71
C HIS A 274 20.90 25.01 -36.24
N PRO A 275 20.56 23.78 -35.81
CA PRO A 275 20.58 23.45 -34.40
C PRO A 275 22.00 23.56 -33.81
N ASP A 276 22.11 23.96 -32.53
CA ASP A 276 23.36 24.24 -31.83
C ASP A 276 23.89 23.07 -30.96
N LEU A 277 23.15 21.96 -30.92
CA LEU A 277 23.48 20.72 -30.17
C LEU A 277 23.45 20.89 -28.64
N LYS A 278 22.94 22.00 -28.13
CA LYS A 278 22.85 22.27 -26.70
C LYS A 278 21.40 22.23 -26.28
N TRP A 279 21.16 21.74 -25.08
CA TRP A 279 19.88 21.96 -24.42
C TRP A 279 19.94 23.29 -23.66
N ASN A 280 19.16 24.27 -24.11
CA ASN A 280 18.97 25.57 -23.51
C ASN A 280 17.51 26.03 -23.72
N PRO A 281 16.64 25.86 -22.71
CA PRO A 281 15.21 26.11 -22.87
C PRO A 281 14.85 27.57 -23.22
N GLY A 282 15.78 28.51 -23.01
CA GLY A 282 15.58 29.92 -23.32
C GLY A 282 14.47 30.57 -22.48
N SER A 283 14.17 31.83 -22.77
CA SER A 283 13.18 32.62 -22.02
C SER A 283 11.78 32.66 -22.65
N ASN A 284 11.54 31.83 -23.66
CA ASN A 284 10.22 31.68 -24.28
C ASN A 284 10.07 30.26 -24.83
N ILE A 285 9.46 29.36 -24.05
CA ILE A 285 9.34 27.95 -24.46
C ILE A 285 8.39 27.75 -25.65
N GLY A 286 7.47 28.69 -25.87
CA GLY A 286 6.63 28.73 -27.07
C GLY A 286 7.44 28.87 -28.37
N GLN A 287 8.59 29.56 -28.30
CA GLN A 287 9.50 29.79 -29.42
C GLN A 287 10.64 28.77 -29.48
N SER A 288 11.34 28.54 -28.36
CA SER A 288 12.48 27.60 -28.29
C SER A 288 12.00 26.16 -28.45
N LYS A 289 10.85 25.83 -27.85
CA LYS A 289 10.22 24.51 -27.88
C LYS A 289 11.15 23.38 -27.39
N GLU A 290 12.11 23.72 -26.54
CA GLU A 290 13.07 22.76 -26.02
C GLU A 290 12.57 22.11 -24.74
N TYR A 291 11.97 20.94 -24.91
CA TYR A 291 11.53 20.10 -23.80
C TYR A 291 12.54 18.98 -23.60
N LEU A 292 12.76 18.61 -22.33
CA LEU A 292 13.40 17.35 -21.99
C LEU A 292 12.37 16.22 -22.08
N VAL A 293 12.81 15.05 -22.53
CA VAL A 293 12.02 13.83 -22.60
C VAL A 293 12.75 12.77 -21.78
N ILE A 294 12.11 12.27 -20.73
CA ILE A 294 12.67 11.25 -19.85
C ILE A 294 12.09 9.91 -20.28
N PHE A 295 12.92 9.00 -20.79
CA PHE A 295 12.47 7.70 -21.29
C PHE A 295 12.36 6.64 -20.19
N ASN A 296 11.46 5.66 -20.36
CA ASN A 296 11.34 4.50 -19.47
C ASN A 296 12.40 3.42 -19.74
N SER A 297 13.63 3.84 -20.03
CA SER A 297 14.75 2.96 -20.28
C SER A 297 15.96 3.40 -19.49
N LYS A 298 16.75 2.41 -19.08
CA LYS A 298 18.03 2.64 -18.43
C LYS A 298 18.95 3.44 -19.34
N TYR A 299 19.75 4.32 -18.76
CA TYR A 299 20.79 5.04 -19.48
C TYR A 299 21.89 4.10 -20.00
N SER A 300 22.44 4.44 -21.17
CA SER A 300 23.61 3.80 -21.76
C SER A 300 24.44 4.84 -22.52
N GLU A 301 25.75 4.83 -22.32
CA GLU A 301 26.68 5.63 -23.12
C GLU A 301 26.78 5.16 -24.58
N ASN A 302 26.40 3.92 -24.85
CA ASN A 302 26.24 3.44 -26.20
C ASN A 302 24.79 3.67 -26.66
N TYR A 303 24.60 4.59 -27.60
CA TYR A 303 23.28 4.92 -28.14
C TYR A 303 22.61 3.72 -28.83
N GLU A 304 23.39 2.76 -29.36
CA GLU A 304 22.88 1.55 -30.02
C GLU A 304 22.12 0.62 -29.07
N ALA A 305 22.29 0.80 -27.76
CA ALA A 305 21.51 0.07 -26.76
C ALA A 305 20.00 0.37 -26.85
N HIS A 306 19.61 1.50 -27.45
CA HIS A 306 18.21 1.92 -27.54
C HIS A 306 17.78 2.24 -28.98
N GLN A 307 17.70 1.19 -29.80
CA GLN A 307 17.30 1.28 -31.21
C GLN A 307 15.97 1.99 -31.44
N ALA A 308 15.05 1.99 -30.47
CA ALA A 308 13.74 2.63 -30.60
C ALA A 308 13.76 4.16 -30.53
N TYR A 309 14.87 4.77 -30.09
CA TYR A 309 14.96 6.23 -29.92
C TYR A 309 15.65 6.94 -31.08
N TYR A 310 16.20 6.18 -32.03
CA TYR A 310 16.95 6.74 -33.13
C TYR A 310 16.55 6.14 -34.48
N GLY A 311 16.44 7.03 -35.46
CA GLY A 311 16.09 6.68 -36.83
C GLY A 311 17.31 6.64 -37.72
N THR A 312 17.05 6.50 -39.02
CA THR A 312 18.05 6.69 -40.05
C THR A 312 17.77 7.98 -40.80
N LYS A 313 18.63 8.28 -41.76
CA LYS A 313 18.43 9.37 -42.72
C LYS A 313 17.13 9.26 -43.50
N GLU A 314 16.78 8.06 -43.94
CA GLU A 314 15.61 7.78 -44.76
C GLU A 314 14.33 7.71 -43.91
N ASN A 315 14.49 7.41 -42.62
CA ASN A 315 13.38 7.21 -41.69
C ASN A 315 13.75 7.78 -40.30
N PRO A 316 13.70 9.12 -40.16
CA PRO A 316 14.13 9.80 -38.95
C PRO A 316 13.16 9.53 -37.80
N ALA A 317 13.70 9.38 -36.59
CA ALA A 317 12.92 9.28 -35.36
C ALA A 317 12.35 10.66 -35.03
N LEU A 318 11.03 10.81 -35.13
CA LEU A 318 10.32 12.05 -34.82
C LEU A 318 9.64 11.93 -33.47
N VAL A 319 10.17 12.60 -32.44
CA VAL A 319 9.69 12.41 -31.07
C VAL A 319 8.19 12.65 -30.90
N SER A 320 7.56 13.62 -31.57
CA SER A 320 6.12 13.86 -31.43
C SER A 320 5.23 13.00 -32.33
N LEU A 321 5.79 12.15 -33.19
CA LEU A 321 5.04 11.35 -34.18
C LEU A 321 5.38 9.86 -34.17
N GLY A 322 6.51 9.47 -33.59
CA GLY A 322 7.11 8.17 -33.78
C GLY A 322 7.70 8.00 -35.19
N TYR A 323 8.16 6.79 -35.50
CA TYR A 323 8.65 6.37 -36.80
C TYR A 323 8.54 4.85 -36.94
N ASN A 324 8.72 4.35 -38.16
CA ASN A 324 8.62 2.91 -38.42
C ASN A 324 9.97 2.21 -38.26
N LEU A 325 10.31 1.74 -37.07
CA LEU A 325 11.45 0.83 -36.92
C LEU A 325 11.15 -0.54 -37.55
N GLU A 326 12.14 -1.12 -38.25
CA GLU A 326 12.10 -2.48 -38.80
C GLU A 326 12.98 -3.42 -37.97
N SER A 327 12.67 -3.57 -36.67
CA SER A 327 13.36 -4.51 -35.78
C SER A 327 12.64 -5.86 -35.75
N ASP A 328 13.37 -6.95 -35.51
CA ASP A 328 12.77 -8.26 -35.22
C ASP A 328 12.09 -8.31 -33.84
N LYS A 329 12.25 -7.27 -33.00
CA LYS A 329 11.65 -7.17 -31.66
C LYS A 329 10.40 -6.28 -31.69
N ASP A 330 9.23 -6.90 -31.52
CA ASP A 330 7.94 -6.21 -31.51
C ASP A 330 7.86 -5.08 -30.46
N SER A 331 8.45 -5.28 -29.27
CA SER A 331 8.47 -4.26 -28.22
C SER A 331 9.20 -2.98 -28.65
N LEU A 332 10.31 -3.10 -29.39
CA LEU A 332 11.05 -1.94 -29.91
C LEU A 332 10.26 -1.24 -31.01
N ASN A 333 9.60 -2.00 -31.88
CA ASN A 333 8.76 -1.43 -32.94
C ASN A 333 7.56 -0.66 -32.35
N LEU A 334 6.97 -1.16 -31.27
CA LEU A 334 5.88 -0.48 -30.55
C LEU A 334 6.35 0.84 -29.94
N ILE A 335 7.49 0.85 -29.27
CA ILE A 335 8.09 2.08 -28.71
C ILE A 335 8.38 3.06 -29.84
N ALA A 336 9.09 2.64 -30.89
CA ALA A 336 9.48 3.49 -32.02
C ALA A 336 8.29 4.17 -32.72
N ARG A 337 7.18 3.44 -32.93
CA ARG A 337 5.97 3.96 -33.59
C ARG A 337 5.13 4.89 -32.70
N SER A 338 5.34 4.83 -31.39
CA SER A 338 4.59 5.64 -30.43
C SER A 338 5.06 7.09 -30.49
N PRO A 339 4.15 8.07 -30.63
CA PRO A 339 4.47 9.45 -30.29
C PRO A 339 5.02 9.52 -28.87
N TRP A 340 6.03 10.35 -28.66
CA TRP A 340 6.79 10.45 -27.41
C TRP A 340 7.45 9.14 -26.96
N PHE A 341 7.58 8.14 -27.84
CA PHE A 341 8.15 6.83 -27.53
C PHE A 341 7.52 6.24 -26.26
N ASP A 342 8.34 5.81 -25.30
CA ASP A 342 7.96 5.38 -23.95
C ASP A 342 8.35 6.41 -22.89
N ALA A 343 8.24 7.71 -23.21
CA ALA A 343 8.53 8.77 -22.26
C ALA A 343 7.73 8.62 -20.96
N LEU A 344 8.44 8.52 -19.83
CA LEU A 344 7.88 8.60 -18.48
C LEU A 344 7.34 10.01 -18.23
N TYR A 345 8.15 11.02 -18.55
CA TYR A 345 7.81 12.43 -18.38
C TYR A 345 8.38 13.26 -19.52
N VAL A 346 7.68 14.33 -19.87
CA VAL A 346 8.20 15.41 -20.71
C VAL A 346 8.22 16.68 -19.89
N VAL A 347 9.35 17.38 -19.86
CA VAL A 347 9.56 18.52 -18.95
C VAL A 347 9.93 19.77 -19.73
N GLY A 348 9.18 20.85 -19.51
CA GLY A 348 9.39 22.15 -20.13
C GLY A 348 9.77 23.21 -19.11
N PHE A 349 10.85 23.94 -19.38
CA PHE A 349 11.33 25.05 -18.55
C PHE A 349 11.31 26.35 -19.33
N GLU A 350 11.21 27.46 -18.61
CA GLU A 350 11.42 28.80 -19.18
C GLU A 350 12.32 29.59 -18.25
N LEU A 351 13.36 30.20 -18.82
CA LEU A 351 14.31 31.03 -18.09
C LEU A 351 13.71 32.44 -17.87
N PRO A 352 14.03 33.11 -16.75
CA PRO A 352 13.63 34.51 -16.54
C PRO A 352 14.16 35.45 -17.64
N GLU A 353 15.34 35.13 -18.18
CA GLU A 353 15.98 35.80 -19.31
C GLU A 353 16.86 34.81 -20.07
N TYR A 354 17.23 35.15 -21.31
CA TYR A 354 18.07 34.29 -22.15
C TYR A 354 19.56 34.39 -21.78
N TYR A 355 20.25 33.25 -21.75
CA TYR A 355 21.68 33.16 -21.46
C TYR A 355 22.39 32.31 -22.53
N ASP A 356 23.47 32.84 -23.12
CA ASP A 356 24.31 32.10 -24.07
C ASP A 356 25.07 30.95 -23.38
N ASP A 357 25.58 31.20 -22.16
CA ASP A 357 26.31 30.25 -21.33
C ASP A 357 25.41 29.72 -20.19
N PHE A 358 24.38 28.97 -20.55
CA PHE A 358 23.45 28.36 -19.60
C PHE A 358 24.12 27.22 -18.80
N VAL A 359 24.28 27.40 -17.49
CA VAL A 359 24.88 26.42 -16.58
C VAL A 359 23.93 26.16 -15.40
N PRO A 360 22.96 25.24 -15.55
CA PRO A 360 22.00 24.97 -14.49
C PRO A 360 22.64 24.18 -13.35
N SER A 361 22.05 24.28 -12.16
CA SER A 361 22.43 23.48 -10.99
C SER A 361 21.19 23.20 -10.14
N GLY A 362 21.30 22.26 -9.20
CA GLY A 362 20.19 21.83 -8.35
C GLY A 362 19.51 20.56 -8.88
N LYS A 363 18.35 20.24 -8.30
CA LYS A 363 17.62 19.01 -8.57
C LYS A 363 16.14 19.31 -8.73
N LEU A 364 15.48 18.74 -9.73
CA LEU A 364 14.01 18.70 -9.79
C LEU A 364 13.57 17.28 -9.43
N ILE A 365 12.75 17.14 -8.40
CA ILE A 365 12.19 15.88 -7.94
C ILE A 365 10.73 15.82 -8.39
N ILE A 366 10.40 14.78 -9.14
CA ILE A 366 9.06 14.45 -9.61
C ILE A 366 8.60 13.27 -8.76
N ASP A 367 7.62 13.50 -7.90
CA ASP A 367 6.97 12.48 -7.07
C ASP A 367 5.74 11.95 -7.82
N ALA A 368 5.69 10.64 -8.03
CA ALA A 368 4.66 9.99 -8.82
C ALA A 368 3.70 9.17 -7.95
N LYS A 369 2.39 9.31 -8.19
CA LYS A 369 1.41 8.45 -7.55
C LYS A 369 1.55 7.02 -8.07
N GLN A 370 2.02 6.12 -7.20
CA GLN A 370 2.14 4.69 -7.50
C GLN A 370 0.76 4.03 -7.48
N VAL A 371 0.17 3.86 -8.65
CA VAL A 371 -1.13 3.21 -8.81
C VAL A 371 -1.05 1.69 -8.71
N LEU A 372 -2.19 1.05 -8.46
CA LEU A 372 -2.34 -0.39 -8.54
C LEU A 372 -1.95 -0.92 -9.93
N SER A 373 -1.36 -2.12 -9.95
CA SER A 373 -0.97 -2.85 -11.15
C SER A 373 -1.26 -4.36 -11.01
N GLU A 374 -1.08 -5.13 -12.08
CA GLU A 374 -1.19 -6.60 -12.04
C GLU A 374 -0.13 -7.28 -11.16
N ASN A 375 0.94 -6.56 -10.82
CA ASN A 375 1.98 -7.06 -9.93
C ASN A 375 1.60 -6.91 -8.45
N ASP A 376 0.57 -6.10 -8.16
CA ASP A 376 0.14 -5.82 -6.81
C ASP A 376 -0.66 -6.97 -6.21
N LYS A 377 -0.24 -7.42 -5.04
CA LYS A 377 -0.93 -8.46 -4.26
C LYS A 377 -1.03 -8.07 -2.81
N TYR A 378 -2.21 -8.30 -2.26
CA TYR A 378 -2.50 -8.06 -0.86
C TYR A 378 -3.02 -9.34 -0.23
N VAL A 379 -2.64 -9.59 1.02
CA VAL A 379 -3.13 -10.74 1.77
C VAL A 379 -3.71 -10.33 3.09
N PHE A 380 -4.68 -11.10 3.56
CA PHE A 380 -5.21 -10.92 4.90
C PHE A 380 -5.71 -12.25 5.45
N LYS A 381 -5.80 -12.30 6.77
CA LYS A 381 -6.31 -13.45 7.51
C LYS A 381 -7.31 -12.96 8.55
N ILE A 382 -8.51 -13.52 8.52
CA ILE A 382 -9.53 -13.20 9.52
C ILE A 382 -9.37 -14.19 10.67
N LYS A 383 -8.77 -13.74 11.76
CA LYS A 383 -8.69 -14.56 12.98
C LYS A 383 -10.09 -14.75 13.54
N LYS A 384 -10.64 -15.95 13.36
CA LYS A 384 -11.84 -16.39 14.05
C LYS A 384 -11.56 -16.42 15.55
N GLU A 385 -12.33 -15.68 16.33
CA GLU A 385 -12.35 -15.86 17.79
C GLU A 385 -12.78 -17.29 18.08
N LYS A 386 -12.01 -17.98 18.93
CA LYS A 386 -12.37 -19.32 19.36
C LYS A 386 -13.70 -19.26 20.11
N THR A 387 -14.56 -20.22 19.85
CA THR A 387 -15.76 -20.43 20.67
C THR A 387 -15.35 -20.78 22.10
N GLU A 388 -16.23 -20.55 23.08
CA GLU A 388 -15.97 -20.94 24.48
C GLU A 388 -15.55 -22.42 24.60
N VAL A 389 -16.12 -23.28 23.75
CA VAL A 389 -15.77 -24.71 23.68
C VAL A 389 -14.32 -24.90 23.20
N GLU A 390 -13.94 -24.25 22.10
CA GLU A 390 -12.57 -24.35 21.55
C GLU A 390 -11.51 -23.71 22.48
N GLU A 391 -11.86 -22.61 23.16
CA GLU A 391 -10.99 -22.00 24.17
C GLU A 391 -10.76 -22.94 25.35
N LYS A 392 -11.83 -23.60 25.82
CA LYS A 392 -11.75 -24.58 26.90
C LYS A 392 -10.95 -25.82 26.49
N GLU A 393 -11.16 -26.36 25.29
CA GLU A 393 -10.38 -27.49 24.77
C GLU A 393 -8.89 -27.15 24.62
N GLN A 394 -8.55 -25.92 24.23
CA GLN A 394 -7.16 -25.47 24.21
C GLN A 394 -6.60 -25.29 25.63
N PHE A 395 -7.38 -24.77 26.57
CA PHE A 395 -6.99 -24.62 27.96
C PHE A 395 -6.68 -25.99 28.59
N GLU A 396 -7.41 -27.04 28.22
CA GLU A 396 -7.11 -28.42 28.59
C GLU A 396 -5.81 -28.97 27.99
N LYS A 397 -5.17 -28.28 27.04
CA LYS A 397 -3.84 -28.64 26.51
C LYS A 397 -2.67 -27.96 27.24
N ILE A 398 -2.95 -27.05 28.18
CA ILE A 398 -1.89 -26.39 28.99
C ILE A 398 -1.02 -27.46 29.66
N ASN A 399 0.28 -27.34 29.49
CA ASN A 399 1.26 -28.28 30.03
C ASN A 399 2.55 -27.57 30.42
N VAL A 400 3.35 -28.21 31.27
CA VAL A 400 4.65 -27.72 31.76
C VAL A 400 5.77 -28.65 31.31
N PHE A 401 6.85 -28.07 30.78
CA PHE A 401 8.03 -28.82 30.35
C PHE A 401 9.34 -28.06 30.63
N PRO A 402 10.47 -28.76 30.81
CA PRO A 402 10.55 -30.22 30.98
C PRO A 402 9.92 -30.67 32.30
N ASN A 403 9.34 -31.86 32.30
CA ASN A 403 8.72 -32.47 33.49
C ASN A 403 8.93 -34.00 33.46
N PRO A 404 9.84 -34.55 34.30
CA PRO A 404 10.70 -33.86 35.26
C PRO A 404 11.74 -32.94 34.61
N LEU A 405 12.09 -31.85 35.29
CA LEU A 405 13.30 -31.09 35.00
C LEU A 405 14.47 -31.78 35.71
N PHE A 406 15.56 -32.06 35.00
CA PHE A 406 16.80 -32.56 35.59
C PHE A 406 17.84 -31.45 35.64
N ALA A 407 18.79 -31.54 36.58
CA ALA A 407 19.80 -30.53 36.90
C ALA A 407 20.60 -29.94 35.72
N TYR A 408 20.55 -30.58 34.55
CA TYR A 408 21.11 -30.11 33.30
C TYR A 408 19.99 -29.83 32.29
N ASN A 409 19.88 -28.60 31.80
CA ASN A 409 18.94 -28.22 30.74
C ASN A 409 19.70 -27.84 29.46
N SER A 410 19.75 -28.76 28.50
CA SER A 410 20.40 -28.51 27.20
C SER A 410 19.73 -27.41 26.36
N ALA A 411 18.55 -26.91 26.76
CA ALA A 411 17.90 -25.79 26.09
C ALA A 411 18.41 -24.41 26.56
N GLY A 412 19.17 -24.31 27.66
CA GLY A 412 19.70 -23.04 28.17
C GLY A 412 20.57 -22.29 27.15
N SER A 413 21.35 -23.01 26.35
CA SER A 413 22.21 -22.46 25.30
C SER A 413 21.44 -21.83 24.12
N TYR A 414 20.18 -22.22 23.88
CA TYR A 414 19.35 -21.66 22.82
C TYR A 414 18.76 -20.29 23.18
N PHE A 415 18.67 -19.96 24.47
CA PHE A 415 18.07 -18.71 24.97
C PHE A 415 19.11 -17.74 25.54
N GLY A 416 20.41 -18.02 25.38
CA GLY A 416 21.50 -17.16 25.88
C GLY A 416 21.73 -17.24 27.39
N ASN A 417 21.11 -18.21 28.08
CA ASN A 417 21.29 -18.42 29.52
C ASN A 417 22.48 -19.36 29.77
N ASN A 418 23.09 -19.27 30.96
CA ASN A 418 24.10 -20.25 31.36
C ASN A 418 23.46 -21.66 31.36
N PRO A 419 24.17 -22.71 30.89
CA PRO A 419 23.66 -24.09 30.88
C PRO A 419 23.19 -24.60 32.25
N ASP A 420 23.67 -23.95 33.33
CA ASP A 420 23.37 -24.24 34.73
C ASP A 420 22.17 -23.45 35.31
N GLU A 421 21.45 -22.69 34.47
CA GLU A 421 20.22 -21.97 34.84
C GLU A 421 18.97 -22.79 34.42
N PRO A 422 18.36 -23.55 35.35
CA PRO A 422 17.20 -24.36 35.08
C PRO A 422 15.96 -23.48 35.05
N PHE A 423 15.08 -23.74 34.08
CA PHE A 423 13.77 -23.11 33.94
C PHE A 423 12.76 -24.17 33.51
N VAL A 424 11.49 -23.94 33.83
CA VAL A 424 10.36 -24.68 33.24
C VAL A 424 9.50 -23.72 32.43
N THR A 425 8.90 -24.23 31.37
CA THR A 425 8.00 -23.49 30.47
C THR A 425 6.59 -24.03 30.61
N PHE A 426 5.66 -23.16 30.95
CA PHE A 426 4.24 -23.39 30.83
C PHE A 426 3.81 -22.99 29.42
N SER A 427 3.09 -23.87 28.73
CA SER A 427 2.74 -23.72 27.31
C SER A 427 1.24 -23.78 27.07
N HIS A 428 0.83 -23.36 25.87
CA HIS A 428 -0.57 -23.27 25.44
C HIS A 428 -1.41 -22.34 26.32
N LEU A 429 -0.79 -21.34 26.93
CA LEU A 429 -1.46 -20.38 27.79
C LEU A 429 -2.29 -19.38 26.96
N PRO A 430 -3.50 -18.99 27.42
CA PRO A 430 -4.30 -17.94 26.79
C PRO A 430 -3.65 -16.55 26.96
N LYS A 431 -4.21 -15.52 26.31
CA LYS A 431 -3.67 -14.13 26.35
C LYS A 431 -3.50 -13.63 27.79
N THR A 432 -4.48 -13.90 28.65
CA THR A 432 -4.49 -13.51 30.06
C THR A 432 -4.54 -14.75 30.95
N ALA A 433 -3.56 -14.93 31.83
CA ALA A 433 -3.55 -16.04 32.80
C ALA A 433 -2.74 -15.67 34.05
N THR A 434 -3.13 -16.23 35.19
CA THR A 434 -2.39 -16.19 36.45
C THR A 434 -1.93 -17.58 36.81
N LEU A 435 -0.62 -17.76 37.01
CA LEU A 435 -0.03 -19.03 37.40
C LEU A 435 0.46 -18.91 38.84
N LYS A 436 -0.09 -19.73 39.74
CA LYS A 436 0.35 -19.83 41.13
C LYS A 436 1.02 -21.16 41.37
N ILE A 437 2.27 -21.12 41.80
CA ILE A 437 3.13 -22.30 41.98
C ILE A 437 3.24 -22.60 43.47
N TYR A 438 2.96 -23.83 43.85
CA TYR A 438 2.93 -24.31 45.22
C TYR A 438 3.84 -25.51 45.42
N THR A 439 4.34 -25.65 46.64
CA THR A 439 4.87 -26.93 47.13
C THR A 439 3.73 -27.95 47.28
N LEU A 440 4.06 -29.25 47.32
CA LEU A 440 3.08 -30.30 47.63
C LEU A 440 2.38 -30.12 48.99
N SER A 441 3.04 -29.44 49.94
CA SER A 441 2.48 -29.09 51.25
C SER A 441 1.52 -27.88 51.22
N GLY A 442 1.31 -27.25 50.06
CA GLY A 442 0.37 -26.13 49.88
C GLY A 442 0.95 -24.73 50.10
N ASN A 443 2.26 -24.61 50.35
CA ASN A 443 2.90 -23.29 50.46
C ASN A 443 3.06 -22.65 49.07
N LEU A 444 2.61 -21.40 48.92
CA LEU A 444 2.82 -20.60 47.71
C LEU A 444 4.30 -20.22 47.58
N ILE A 445 4.86 -20.48 46.41
CA ILE A 445 6.26 -20.24 46.07
C ILE A 445 6.41 -19.04 45.16
N ARG A 446 5.57 -18.96 44.13
CA ARG A 446 5.62 -17.91 43.10
C ARG A 446 4.25 -17.69 42.47
N GLU A 447 3.93 -16.44 42.16
CA GLU A 447 2.86 -16.02 41.28
C GLU A 447 3.46 -15.41 40.00
N LEU A 448 2.97 -15.82 38.84
CA LEU A 448 3.35 -15.28 37.53
C LEU A 448 2.08 -14.78 36.84
N GLN A 449 2.09 -13.50 36.46
CA GLN A 449 0.99 -12.89 35.71
C GLN A 449 1.35 -12.79 34.24
N LYS A 450 0.40 -13.17 33.38
CA LYS A 450 0.52 -13.13 31.93
C LYS A 450 -0.59 -12.27 31.35
N ASN A 451 -0.22 -11.27 30.56
CA ASN A 451 -1.13 -10.34 29.89
C ASN A 451 -0.62 -9.94 28.48
N ASN A 452 -0.03 -10.88 27.76
CA ASN A 452 0.60 -10.65 26.45
C ASN A 452 0.18 -11.73 25.42
N LEU A 453 0.57 -11.55 24.15
CA LEU A 453 0.20 -12.46 23.05
C LEU A 453 1.02 -13.78 23.00
N SER A 454 2.07 -13.93 23.83
CA SER A 454 2.85 -15.18 23.89
C SER A 454 1.95 -16.34 24.32
N SER A 455 2.20 -17.56 23.83
CA SER A 455 1.50 -18.76 24.29
C SER A 455 2.24 -19.49 25.42
N ALA A 456 3.33 -18.90 25.91
CA ALA A 456 4.20 -19.51 26.91
C ALA A 456 4.67 -18.53 27.98
N VAL A 457 4.94 -19.06 29.17
CA VAL A 457 5.55 -18.36 30.31
C VAL A 457 6.65 -19.25 30.89
N GLN A 458 7.83 -18.68 31.10
CA GLN A 458 8.95 -19.35 31.75
C GLN A 458 8.99 -19.01 33.24
N TRP A 459 9.29 -20.02 34.05
CA TRP A 459 9.64 -19.85 35.45
C TRP A 459 11.09 -20.26 35.65
N ASP A 460 11.85 -19.36 36.28
CA ASP A 460 13.28 -19.46 36.59
C ASP A 460 13.60 -20.26 37.87
N LEU A 461 12.59 -20.93 38.44
CA LEU A 461 12.68 -21.70 39.68
C LEU A 461 13.06 -20.85 40.90
N GLN A 462 12.77 -19.55 40.88
CA GLN A 462 12.91 -18.68 42.03
C GLN A 462 11.57 -18.48 42.73
N ASN A 463 11.60 -18.37 44.05
CA ASN A 463 10.43 -17.93 44.81
C ASN A 463 10.23 -16.40 44.68
N GLU A 464 9.20 -15.86 45.35
CA GLU A 464 8.94 -14.40 45.40
C GLU A 464 10.11 -13.56 45.92
N TYR A 465 11.02 -14.15 46.69
CA TYR A 465 12.18 -13.46 47.26
C TYR A 465 13.45 -13.61 46.42
N GLY A 466 13.34 -14.12 45.18
CA GLY A 466 14.46 -14.34 44.27
C GLY A 466 15.40 -15.48 44.71
N ARG A 467 14.95 -16.37 45.60
CA ARG A 467 15.75 -17.52 46.06
C ARG A 467 15.35 -18.77 45.28
N ARG A 468 16.36 -19.51 44.81
CA ARG A 468 16.15 -20.79 44.13
C ARG A 468 15.42 -21.77 45.05
N VAL A 469 14.45 -22.46 44.48
CA VAL A 469 13.67 -23.50 45.17
C VAL A 469 14.40 -24.83 45.14
N GLY A 470 14.14 -25.69 46.13
CA GLY A 470 14.75 -27.03 46.19
C GLY A 470 14.13 -28.00 45.17
N SER A 471 14.85 -29.07 44.84
CA SER A 471 14.26 -30.19 44.08
C SER A 471 13.07 -30.79 44.84
N GLY A 472 12.04 -31.18 44.09
CA GLY A 472 10.79 -31.66 44.68
C GLY A 472 9.62 -31.63 43.72
N ILE A 473 8.46 -32.00 44.25
CA ILE A 473 7.19 -31.98 43.53
C ILE A 473 6.46 -30.66 43.79
N TYR A 474 6.02 -30.03 42.72
CA TYR A 474 5.29 -28.77 42.72
C TYR A 474 3.93 -28.91 42.04
N LEU A 475 3.00 -28.04 42.43
CA LEU A 475 1.71 -27.86 41.80
C LEU A 475 1.66 -26.47 41.17
N ALA A 476 1.20 -26.35 39.94
CA ALA A 476 0.85 -25.07 39.34
C ALA A 476 -0.65 -25.00 39.16
N ILE A 477 -1.27 -23.99 39.76
CA ILE A 477 -2.68 -23.64 39.53
C ILE A 477 -2.68 -22.51 38.50
N ILE A 478 -3.23 -22.79 37.33
CA ILE A 478 -3.37 -21.82 36.23
C ILE A 478 -4.82 -21.39 36.17
N GLU A 479 -5.06 -20.08 36.29
CA GLU A 479 -6.37 -19.45 36.21
C GLU A 479 -6.42 -18.52 35.01
N SER A 480 -7.46 -18.65 34.19
CA SER A 480 -7.75 -17.69 33.11
C SER A 480 -9.16 -17.15 33.29
N PRO A 481 -9.34 -15.81 33.37
CA PRO A 481 -10.66 -15.20 33.43
C PRO A 481 -11.55 -15.69 32.28
N GLY A 482 -12.78 -16.07 32.58
CA GLY A 482 -13.77 -16.51 31.58
C GLY A 482 -13.61 -17.94 31.04
N ILE A 483 -12.45 -18.59 31.20
CA ILE A 483 -12.20 -19.95 30.66
C ILE A 483 -12.26 -21.01 31.75
N GLY A 484 -11.53 -20.81 32.86
CA GLY A 484 -11.50 -21.77 33.97
C GLY A 484 -10.18 -21.85 34.72
N GLN A 485 -10.02 -22.94 35.48
CA GLN A 485 -8.84 -23.24 36.29
C GLN A 485 -8.30 -24.63 35.93
N LYS A 486 -6.97 -24.76 35.84
CA LYS A 486 -6.29 -26.04 35.61
C LYS A 486 -5.17 -26.24 36.63
N VAL A 487 -5.03 -27.47 37.12
CA VAL A 487 -3.94 -27.85 38.02
C VAL A 487 -2.97 -28.75 37.28
N LEU A 488 -1.69 -28.39 37.30
CA LEU A 488 -0.59 -29.20 36.80
C LEU A 488 0.29 -29.68 37.97
N LYS A 489 0.79 -30.90 37.86
CA LYS A 489 1.78 -31.48 38.78
C LYS A 489 3.08 -31.73 38.03
N PHE A 490 4.19 -31.25 38.57
CA PHE A 490 5.50 -31.38 37.95
C PHE A 490 6.61 -31.50 38.98
N SER A 491 7.76 -32.01 38.55
CA SER A 491 8.92 -32.21 39.42
C SER A 491 10.18 -31.54 38.88
N ILE A 492 10.97 -31.01 39.81
CA ILE A 492 12.26 -30.33 39.64
C ILE A 492 13.34 -31.11 40.36
#